data_AF-A0A7V1AQG1-F1
#
_entry.id   AF-A0A7V1AQG1-F1
#
_cell.length_a   1.000
_cell.length_b   1.000
_cell.length_c   1.000
_cell.angle_alpha   90.00
_cell.angle_beta   90.00
_cell.angle_gamma   90.00
#
_symmetry.space_group_name_H-M   'P 1'
#
loop_
_entity.id
_entity.type
_entity.pdbx_description
1 polymer ?
#
loop_
_entity_poly.entity_id
_entity_poly.type
_entity_poly.pdbx_seq_one_letter_code
_entity_poly.pdbx_strand_id
1 'polypeptide(L)'
;RTDTALVSARRDSARADSLRRKEKIQNNPFAETFLTEAQKKEKARQDSLKTAALKKKRRSIKIPSDPEEIKKMLVQNDFQLAELYYFQFAMSDSALQEYNRLITNFPENPGIPKALFSMAYIYRQNLKDTTAADSLYREIVRRYPKTGYAKEARKTLGLPPIEDENLLAEQIFLEAEKLNFDQNLPQEAIKKYREVVRKYPDSVYAPKALYAVAWIYENELGRGKEALGAYQSLKNEFPKTLFASVAEKKLRAVERVKQARADSIKQKAAKAAKKQTAVIDLKHKTAADSLNRKAVKDSTQTKTEAVKTDTLREAPK
;
A
#
# COMPACT_ATOMS: atom_id res chain seq x y z
N ARG A 1 -47.67 55.65 39.97
CA ARG A 1 -47.59 54.25 40.48
C ARG A 1 -47.38 53.21 39.35
N THR A 2 -46.98 53.62 38.14
CA THR A 2 -46.89 52.73 36.97
C THR A 2 -45.47 52.37 36.53
N ASP A 3 -44.42 52.98 37.09
CA ASP A 3 -43.04 52.69 36.68
C ASP A 3 -42.38 51.49 37.39
N THR A 4 -42.91 51.06 38.53
CA THR A 4 -42.27 49.98 39.32
C THR A 4 -42.50 48.58 38.72
N ALA A 5 -43.58 48.38 37.95
CA ALA A 5 -43.93 47.09 37.34
C ALA A 5 -43.14 46.81 36.04
N LEU A 6 -42.70 47.86 35.33
CA LEU A 6 -41.89 47.74 34.10
C LEU A 6 -40.43 47.40 34.41
N VAL A 7 -39.94 47.79 35.58
CA VAL A 7 -38.57 47.51 36.05
C VAL A 7 -38.43 46.08 36.58
N SER A 8 -39.47 45.51 37.21
CA SER A 8 -39.45 44.09 37.63
C SER A 8 -39.48 43.14 36.43
N ALA A 9 -40.32 43.40 35.43
CA ALA A 9 -40.41 42.58 34.22
C ALA A 9 -39.09 42.53 33.41
N ARG A 10 -38.31 43.62 33.39
CA ARG A 10 -36.98 43.66 32.74
C ARG A 10 -35.89 42.96 33.54
N ARG A 11 -36.02 42.85 34.87
CA ARG A 11 -35.07 42.08 35.71
C ARG A 11 -35.27 40.58 35.57
N ASP A 12 -36.50 40.14 35.36
CA ASP A 12 -36.81 38.71 35.21
C ASP A 12 -36.38 38.16 33.84
N SER A 13 -36.45 38.97 32.77
CA SER A 13 -35.93 38.59 31.45
C SER A 13 -34.39 38.48 31.44
N ALA A 14 -33.70 39.39 32.13
CA ALA A 14 -32.24 39.38 32.24
C ALA A 14 -31.73 38.18 33.08
N ARG A 15 -32.48 37.74 34.09
CA ARG A 15 -32.19 36.52 34.85
C ARG A 15 -32.37 35.27 33.99
N ALA A 16 -33.44 35.19 33.19
CA ALA A 16 -33.69 34.07 32.27
C ALA A 16 -32.61 33.94 31.18
N ASP A 17 -32.13 35.05 30.62
CA ASP A 17 -31.02 35.04 29.64
C ASP A 17 -29.68 34.65 30.25
N SER A 18 -29.44 34.97 31.53
CA SER A 18 -28.24 34.55 32.26
C SER A 18 -28.20 33.05 32.52
N LEU A 19 -29.37 32.43 32.75
CA LEU A 19 -29.51 30.99 32.98
C LEU A 19 -29.34 30.19 31.68
N ARG A 20 -29.90 30.67 30.56
CA ARG A 20 -29.68 30.08 29.22
C ARG A 20 -28.23 30.17 28.75
N ARG A 21 -27.49 31.21 29.15
CA ARG A 21 -26.05 31.33 28.91
C ARG A 21 -25.23 30.35 29.74
N LYS A 22 -25.63 30.06 30.98
CA LYS A 22 -24.97 29.06 31.84
C LYS A 22 -25.14 27.64 31.32
N GLU A 23 -26.32 27.26 30.81
CA GLU A 23 -26.53 25.94 30.21
C GLU A 23 -25.69 25.72 28.93
N LYS A 24 -25.50 26.75 28.09
CA LYS A 24 -24.63 26.67 26.90
C LYS A 24 -23.15 26.43 27.22
N ILE A 25 -22.70 26.80 28.42
CA ILE A 25 -21.31 26.66 28.87
C ILE A 25 -21.06 25.24 29.41
N GLN A 26 -22.08 24.59 29.98
CA GLN A 26 -21.94 23.31 30.68
C GLN A 26 -21.74 22.10 29.75
N ASN A 27 -22.04 22.23 28.45
CA ASN A 27 -21.92 21.16 27.44
C ASN A 27 -20.80 21.39 26.40
N ASN A 28 -19.82 22.27 26.68
CA ASN A 28 -18.72 22.56 25.77
C ASN A 28 -17.37 22.05 26.35
N PRO A 29 -16.68 21.09 25.71
CA PRO A 29 -15.41 20.54 26.20
C PRO A 29 -14.22 21.51 26.19
N PHE A 30 -14.42 22.78 25.80
CA PHE A 30 -13.37 23.83 25.79
C PHE A 30 -13.72 25.06 26.67
N ALA A 31 -14.59 24.91 27.67
CA ALA A 31 -15.14 26.02 28.46
C ALA A 31 -14.18 26.69 29.48
N GLU A 32 -12.92 26.27 29.62
CA GLU A 32 -12.04 26.72 30.73
C GLU A 32 -11.56 28.19 30.69
N THR A 33 -11.99 29.04 29.76
CA THR A 33 -11.40 30.40 29.59
C THR A 33 -12.40 31.56 29.64
N PHE A 34 -13.39 31.52 30.54
CA PHE A 34 -14.26 32.68 30.76
C PHE A 34 -13.70 33.64 31.81
N LEU A 35 -12.91 34.62 31.35
CA LEU A 35 -12.44 35.74 32.15
C LEU A 35 -13.58 36.76 32.43
N THR A 36 -13.74 37.14 33.69
CA THR A 36 -14.64 38.20 34.19
C THR A 36 -14.33 39.57 33.57
N GLU A 37 -15.25 40.54 33.65
CA GLU A 37 -15.03 41.89 33.07
C GLU A 37 -13.78 42.59 33.63
N ALA A 38 -13.44 42.35 34.90
CA ALA A 38 -12.19 42.83 35.50
C ALA A 38 -10.96 42.22 34.80
N GLN A 39 -11.01 40.92 34.52
CA GLN A 39 -9.95 40.21 33.79
C GLN A 39 -9.88 40.62 32.30
N LYS A 40 -11.01 41.01 31.67
CA LYS A 40 -11.01 41.60 30.32
C LYS A 40 -10.33 42.97 30.28
N LYS A 41 -10.55 43.82 31.28
CA LYS A 41 -9.85 45.12 31.41
C LYS A 41 -8.36 44.96 31.71
N GLU A 42 -7.99 44.00 32.57
CA GLU A 42 -6.59 43.68 32.87
C GLU A 42 -5.86 43.15 31.62
N LYS A 43 -6.50 42.26 30.86
CA LYS A 43 -5.97 41.73 29.59
C LYS A 43 -5.79 42.85 28.55
N ALA A 44 -6.77 43.75 28.41
CA ALA A 44 -6.66 44.90 27.51
C ALA A 44 -5.51 45.86 27.89
N ARG A 45 -5.25 46.03 29.19
CA ARG A 45 -4.11 46.82 29.69
C ARG A 45 -2.77 46.11 29.48
N GLN A 46 -2.71 44.80 29.63
CA GLN A 46 -1.51 44.03 29.31
C GLN A 46 -1.23 43.99 27.80
N ASP A 47 -2.27 43.94 26.96
CA ASP A 47 -2.14 43.98 25.51
C ASP A 47 -1.72 45.37 25.01
N SER A 48 -2.14 46.46 25.66
CA SER A 48 -1.65 47.82 25.37
C SER A 48 -0.18 48.04 25.79
N LEU A 49 0.24 47.43 26.90
CA LEU A 49 1.66 47.42 27.32
C LEU A 49 2.54 46.54 26.41
N LYS A 50 2.02 45.41 25.93
CA LYS A 50 2.70 44.56 24.94
C LYS A 50 2.84 45.28 23.59
N THR A 51 1.82 45.99 23.12
CA THR A 51 1.90 46.77 21.87
C THR A 51 2.90 47.93 21.97
N ALA A 52 3.00 48.58 23.13
CA ALA A 52 4.06 49.56 23.41
C ALA A 52 5.46 48.92 23.42
N ALA A 53 5.60 47.70 23.93
CA ALA A 53 6.85 46.93 23.88
C ALA A 53 7.18 46.39 22.47
N LEU A 54 6.18 46.08 21.63
CA LEU A 54 6.37 45.64 20.24
C LEU A 54 6.91 46.74 19.32
N LYS A 55 6.61 48.02 19.59
CA LYS A 55 7.20 49.15 18.84
C LYS A 55 8.74 49.15 18.89
N LYS A 56 9.34 48.56 19.93
CA LYS A 56 10.79 48.49 20.13
C LYS A 56 11.46 47.24 19.53
N LYS A 57 10.70 46.31 18.94
CA LYS A 57 11.21 45.04 18.40
C LYS A 57 10.63 44.77 17.02
N ARG A 58 10.84 45.69 16.07
CA ARG A 58 10.62 45.42 14.64
C ARG A 58 11.63 44.36 14.20
N ARG A 59 11.27 43.08 14.38
CA ARG A 59 11.99 41.97 13.76
C ARG A 59 11.89 42.17 12.26
N SER A 60 13.02 42.35 11.58
CA SER A 60 13.08 42.32 10.12
C SER A 60 12.53 40.98 9.66
N ILE A 61 11.41 40.99 8.92
CA ILE A 61 10.86 39.78 8.31
C ILE A 61 11.86 39.38 7.22
N LYS A 62 12.62 38.32 7.45
CA LYS A 62 13.44 37.72 6.41
C LYS A 62 12.50 37.00 5.45
N ILE A 63 12.39 37.52 4.23
CA ILE A 63 11.63 36.88 3.16
C ILE A 63 12.57 35.84 2.54
N PRO A 64 12.23 34.55 2.55
CA PRO A 64 13.03 33.54 1.88
C PRO A 64 13.14 33.80 0.38
N SER A 65 14.25 33.42 -0.23
CA SER A 65 14.43 33.52 -1.69
C SER A 65 13.82 32.35 -2.45
N ASP A 66 13.57 31.23 -1.76
CA ASP A 66 12.99 30.01 -2.36
C ASP A 66 11.48 30.20 -2.61
N PRO A 67 11.00 30.08 -3.87
CA PRO A 67 9.59 30.16 -4.21
C PRO A 67 8.69 29.21 -3.42
N GLU A 68 9.14 27.99 -3.10
CA GLU A 68 8.32 27.03 -2.35
C GLU A 68 8.18 27.43 -0.87
N GLU A 69 9.24 27.99 -0.29
CA GLU A 69 9.22 28.52 1.06
C GLU A 69 8.31 29.77 1.15
N ILE A 70 8.33 30.64 0.13
CA ILE A 70 7.40 31.77 0.02
C ILE A 70 5.94 31.27 -0.06
N LYS A 71 5.64 30.30 -0.92
CA LYS A 71 4.28 29.72 -1.03
C LYS A 71 3.81 29.15 0.30
N LYS A 72 4.67 28.41 1.00
CA LYS A 72 4.36 27.85 2.33
C LYS A 72 4.06 28.95 3.35
N MET A 73 4.84 30.04 3.36
CA MET A 73 4.60 31.20 4.22
C MET A 73 3.28 31.90 3.88
N LEU A 74 2.97 32.10 2.61
CA LEU A 74 1.71 32.73 2.17
C LEU A 74 0.50 31.90 2.61
N VAL A 75 0.55 30.58 2.38
CA VAL A 75 -0.48 29.65 2.85
C VAL A 75 -0.68 29.77 4.36
N GLN A 76 0.41 29.73 5.13
CA GLN A 76 0.34 29.82 6.59
C GLN A 76 -0.25 31.16 7.04
N ASN A 77 0.14 32.26 6.41
CA ASN A 77 -0.37 33.59 6.73
C ASN A 77 -1.86 33.73 6.42
N ASP A 78 -2.30 33.26 5.24
CA ASP A 78 -3.71 33.29 4.82
C ASP A 78 -4.58 32.48 5.80
N PHE A 79 -4.10 31.31 6.24
CA PHE A 79 -4.77 30.53 7.28
C PHE A 79 -4.88 31.27 8.61
N GLN A 80 -3.77 31.81 9.11
CA GLN A 80 -3.74 32.52 10.38
C GLN A 80 -4.64 33.76 10.35
N LEU A 81 -4.66 34.47 9.22
CA LEU A 81 -5.49 35.65 9.04
C LEU A 81 -6.98 35.29 9.00
N ALA A 82 -7.35 34.25 8.25
CA ALA A 82 -8.73 33.74 8.24
C ALA A 82 -9.21 33.30 9.63
N GLU A 83 -8.36 32.57 10.37
CA GLU A 83 -8.64 32.16 11.75
C GLU A 83 -8.76 33.36 12.69
N LEU A 84 -7.90 34.37 12.55
CA LEU A 84 -7.97 35.59 13.35
C LEU A 84 -9.27 36.36 13.08
N TYR A 85 -9.63 36.55 11.81
CA TYR A 85 -10.90 37.18 11.43
C TYR A 85 -12.08 36.47 12.06
N TYR A 86 -12.10 35.14 11.98
CA TYR A 86 -13.19 34.36 12.51
C TYR A 86 -13.25 34.33 14.05
N PHE A 87 -12.16 33.91 14.70
CA PHE A 87 -12.16 33.63 16.14
C PHE A 87 -12.00 34.89 17.01
N GLN A 88 -11.15 35.82 16.59
CA GLN A 88 -10.84 37.00 17.41
C GLN A 88 -11.81 38.14 17.15
N PHE A 89 -12.27 38.27 15.91
CA PHE A 89 -13.07 39.42 15.48
C PHE A 89 -14.52 39.09 15.10
N ALA A 90 -14.89 37.81 15.07
CA ALA A 90 -16.20 37.34 14.64
C ALA A 90 -16.60 37.81 13.22
N MET A 91 -15.61 38.12 12.38
CA MET A 91 -15.77 38.59 11.00
C MET A 91 -15.82 37.39 10.05
N SER A 92 -17.00 36.79 9.93
CA SER A 92 -17.23 35.60 9.09
C SER A 92 -16.92 35.87 7.61
N ASP A 93 -17.35 37.01 7.07
CA ASP A 93 -17.17 37.32 5.64
C ASP A 93 -15.70 37.50 5.27
N SER A 94 -14.95 38.22 6.10
CA SER A 94 -13.50 38.38 5.93
C SER A 94 -12.77 37.05 6.04
N ALA A 95 -13.16 36.19 6.98
CA ALA A 95 -12.58 34.85 7.09
C ALA A 95 -12.87 34.00 5.83
N LEU A 96 -14.10 34.03 5.32
CA LEU A 96 -14.46 33.33 4.08
C LEU A 96 -13.68 33.85 2.87
N GLN A 97 -13.47 35.16 2.77
CA GLN A 97 -12.68 35.77 1.69
C GLN A 97 -11.23 35.27 1.71
N GLU A 98 -10.60 35.21 2.88
CA GLU A 98 -9.23 34.73 3.04
C GLU A 98 -9.11 33.23 2.72
N TYR A 99 -10.06 32.40 3.16
CA TYR A 99 -10.10 30.99 2.76
C TYR A 99 -10.30 30.80 1.25
N ASN A 100 -11.15 31.61 0.62
CA ASN A 100 -11.32 31.58 -0.84
C ASN A 100 -10.05 31.99 -1.59
N ARG A 101 -9.33 33.00 -1.09
CA ARG A 101 -8.04 33.41 -1.65
C ARG A 101 -7.05 32.25 -1.60
N LEU A 102 -6.96 31.56 -0.47
CA LEU A 102 -6.10 30.39 -0.30
C LEU A 102 -6.42 29.30 -1.33
N ILE A 103 -7.70 28.94 -1.47
CA ILE A 103 -8.14 27.87 -2.39
C ILE A 103 -7.87 28.25 -3.85
N THR A 104 -8.05 29.51 -4.20
CA THR A 104 -7.85 30.02 -5.57
C THR A 104 -6.36 30.10 -5.93
N ASN A 105 -5.54 30.62 -5.03
CA ASN A 105 -4.13 30.87 -5.29
C ASN A 105 -3.25 29.62 -5.11
N PHE A 106 -3.66 28.68 -4.26
CA PHE A 106 -2.90 27.49 -3.92
C PHE A 106 -3.75 26.21 -4.00
N PRO A 107 -4.33 25.86 -5.16
CA PRO A 107 -5.31 24.77 -5.32
C PRO A 107 -4.76 23.35 -5.10
N GLU A 108 -3.44 23.19 -5.00
CA GLU A 108 -2.77 21.91 -4.69
C GLU A 108 -2.34 21.82 -3.21
N ASN A 109 -2.63 22.84 -2.40
CA ASN A 109 -2.16 22.90 -1.03
C ASN A 109 -2.79 21.79 -0.15
N PRO A 110 -2.01 21.02 0.62
CA PRO A 110 -2.54 19.99 1.53
C PRO A 110 -3.49 20.52 2.61
N GLY A 111 -3.50 21.83 2.87
CA GLY A 111 -4.40 22.50 3.80
C GLY A 111 -5.79 22.82 3.25
N ILE A 112 -6.05 22.70 1.94
CA ILE A 112 -7.37 23.00 1.36
C ILE A 112 -8.53 22.26 2.07
N PRO A 113 -8.42 20.97 2.43
CA PRO A 113 -9.48 20.30 3.18
C PRO A 113 -9.83 21.01 4.49
N LYS A 114 -8.83 21.57 5.18
CA LYS A 114 -9.04 22.40 6.38
C LYS A 114 -9.79 23.68 6.05
N ALA A 115 -9.37 24.42 5.01
CA ALA A 115 -10.01 25.66 4.60
C ALA A 115 -11.48 25.45 4.20
N LEU A 116 -11.76 24.44 3.37
CA LEU A 116 -13.13 24.06 2.99
C LEU A 116 -13.96 23.67 4.20
N PHE A 117 -13.39 22.93 5.15
CA PHE A 117 -14.09 22.53 6.37
C PHE A 117 -14.41 23.74 7.26
N SER A 118 -13.45 24.66 7.42
CA SER A 118 -13.65 25.92 8.14
C SER A 118 -14.73 26.78 7.49
N MET A 119 -14.72 26.92 6.16
CA MET A 119 -15.77 27.63 5.42
C MET A 119 -17.13 26.96 5.64
N ALA A 120 -17.22 25.64 5.51
CA ALA A 120 -18.46 24.90 5.73
C ALA A 120 -18.99 25.08 7.16
N TYR A 121 -18.10 25.12 8.15
CA TYR A 121 -18.44 25.43 9.54
C TYR A 121 -19.01 26.85 9.69
N ILE A 122 -18.39 27.86 9.06
CA ILE A 122 -18.88 29.25 9.06
C ILE A 122 -20.28 29.33 8.43
N TYR A 123 -20.46 28.74 7.25
CA TYR A 123 -21.76 28.72 6.56
C TYR A 123 -22.85 28.08 7.43
N ARG A 124 -22.56 26.95 8.06
CA ARG A 124 -23.52 26.22 8.89
C ARG A 124 -23.82 26.91 10.22
N GLN A 125 -22.79 27.39 10.91
CA GLN A 125 -22.91 27.87 12.29
C GLN A 125 -23.23 29.35 12.38
N ASN A 126 -22.63 30.19 11.54
CA ASN A 126 -22.79 31.63 11.59
C ASN A 126 -23.87 32.10 10.61
N LEU A 127 -23.79 31.64 9.36
CA LEU A 127 -24.71 32.08 8.30
C LEU A 127 -26.01 31.27 8.23
N LYS A 128 -26.06 30.12 8.91
CA LYS A 128 -27.19 29.17 8.90
C LYS A 128 -27.55 28.67 7.49
N ASP A 129 -26.64 28.79 6.53
CA ASP A 129 -26.78 28.25 5.20
C ASP A 129 -26.25 26.81 5.17
N THR A 130 -27.16 25.88 5.47
CA THR A 130 -26.86 24.44 5.46
C THR A 130 -26.59 23.92 4.05
N THR A 131 -27.17 24.53 3.02
CA THR A 131 -27.00 24.09 1.63
C THR A 131 -25.58 24.37 1.13
N ALA A 132 -25.08 25.58 1.39
CA ALA A 132 -23.70 25.95 1.07
C ALA A 132 -22.70 25.09 1.87
N ALA A 133 -22.96 24.91 3.17
CA ALA A 133 -22.13 24.06 4.02
C ALA A 133 -22.07 22.60 3.55
N ASP A 134 -23.22 22.01 3.23
CA ASP A 134 -23.30 20.62 2.77
C ASP A 134 -22.63 20.43 1.41
N SER A 135 -22.69 21.44 0.53
CA SER A 135 -21.97 21.43 -0.75
C SER A 135 -20.45 21.37 -0.54
N LEU A 136 -19.92 22.18 0.37
CA LEU A 136 -18.49 22.18 0.74
C LEU A 136 -18.09 20.85 1.42
N TYR A 137 -18.90 20.32 2.32
CA TYR A 137 -18.64 19.00 2.93
C TYR A 137 -18.60 17.90 1.87
N ARG A 138 -19.54 17.88 0.93
CA ARG A 138 -19.55 16.90 -0.18
C ARG A 138 -18.32 17.03 -1.07
N GLU A 139 -17.84 18.27 -1.30
CA GLU A 139 -16.60 18.49 -2.03
C GLU A 139 -15.41 17.87 -1.30
N ILE A 140 -15.30 18.05 0.03
CA ILE A 140 -14.23 17.44 0.83
C ILE A 140 -14.28 15.92 0.72
N VAL A 141 -15.47 15.33 0.85
CA VAL A 141 -15.66 13.87 0.76
C VAL A 141 -15.26 13.34 -0.62
N ARG A 142 -15.59 14.06 -1.68
CA ARG A 142 -15.30 13.65 -3.07
C ARG A 142 -13.83 13.81 -3.43
N ARG A 143 -13.22 14.95 -3.10
CA ARG A 143 -11.87 15.32 -3.55
C ARG A 143 -10.78 14.85 -2.60
N TYR A 144 -11.09 14.73 -1.31
CA TYR A 144 -10.10 14.44 -0.26
C TYR A 144 -10.53 13.29 0.66
N PRO A 145 -10.99 12.14 0.12
CA PRO A 145 -11.65 11.08 0.89
C PRO A 145 -10.79 10.52 2.03
N LYS A 146 -9.47 10.49 1.90
CA LYS A 146 -8.56 9.91 2.89
C LYS A 146 -8.20 10.85 4.05
N THR A 147 -8.72 12.08 4.07
CA THR A 147 -8.37 13.08 5.11
C THR A 147 -9.27 12.98 6.35
N GLY A 148 -8.75 13.40 7.50
CA GLY A 148 -9.56 13.52 8.73
C GLY A 148 -10.77 14.46 8.55
N TYR A 149 -10.63 15.49 7.70
CA TYR A 149 -11.73 16.39 7.35
C TYR A 149 -12.83 15.69 6.55
N ALA A 150 -12.50 14.78 5.64
CA ALA A 150 -13.50 13.97 4.95
C ALA A 150 -14.25 13.04 5.90
N LYS A 151 -13.57 12.47 6.89
CA LYS A 151 -14.21 11.66 7.94
C LYS A 151 -15.24 12.47 8.72
N GLU A 152 -14.87 13.66 9.20
CA GLU A 152 -15.79 14.54 9.93
C GLU A 152 -16.90 15.12 9.03
N ALA A 153 -16.60 15.43 7.77
CA ALA A 153 -17.59 15.89 6.80
C ALA A 153 -18.66 14.82 6.53
N ARG A 154 -18.25 13.54 6.39
CA ARG A 154 -19.20 12.41 6.24
C ARG A 154 -20.09 12.26 7.46
N LYS A 155 -19.50 12.30 8.66
CA LYS A 155 -20.24 12.26 9.93
C LYS A 155 -21.27 13.40 9.98
N THR A 156 -20.88 14.61 9.59
CA THR A 156 -21.74 15.80 9.58
C THR A 156 -22.87 15.70 8.56
N LEU A 157 -22.63 15.02 7.43
CA LEU A 157 -23.60 14.72 6.38
C LEU A 157 -24.45 13.47 6.64
N GLY A 158 -24.20 12.73 7.74
CA GLY A 158 -24.86 11.44 8.00
C GLY A 158 -24.48 10.33 7.02
N LEU A 159 -23.35 10.47 6.32
CA LEU A 159 -22.84 9.47 5.39
C LEU A 159 -22.13 8.33 6.14
N PRO A 160 -22.16 7.09 5.62
CA PRO A 160 -21.43 5.98 6.22
C PRO A 160 -19.93 6.31 6.25
N PRO A 161 -19.21 5.88 7.30
CA PRO A 161 -17.76 6.09 7.38
C PRO A 161 -17.07 5.51 6.15
N ILE A 162 -15.96 6.13 5.73
CA ILE A 162 -15.05 5.45 4.80
C ILE A 162 -14.41 4.34 5.61
N GLU A 163 -14.79 3.11 5.29
CA GLU A 163 -14.14 1.94 5.83
C GLU A 163 -12.70 1.97 5.32
N ASP A 164 -11.74 2.05 6.24
CA ASP A 164 -10.32 1.98 5.89
C ASP A 164 -10.11 0.67 5.14
N GLU A 165 -9.63 0.74 3.90
CA GLU A 165 -9.37 -0.44 3.08
C GLU A 165 -8.46 -1.45 3.80
N ASN A 166 -7.56 -0.97 4.67
CA ASN A 166 -6.76 -1.83 5.53
C ASN A 166 -7.58 -2.50 6.63
N LEU A 167 -8.53 -1.79 7.23
CA LEU A 167 -9.42 -2.37 8.25
C LEU A 167 -10.36 -3.42 7.64
N LEU A 168 -10.86 -3.18 6.44
CA LEU A 168 -11.69 -4.16 5.72
C LEU A 168 -10.88 -5.38 5.30
N ALA A 169 -9.68 -5.14 4.76
CA ALA A 169 -8.74 -6.19 4.43
C ALA A 169 -8.37 -7.01 5.67
N GLU A 170 -8.16 -6.37 6.82
CA GLU A 170 -7.88 -7.02 8.10
C GLU A 170 -9.02 -7.92 8.52
N GLN A 171 -10.28 -7.46 8.45
CA GLN A 171 -11.43 -8.28 8.84
C GLN A 171 -11.54 -9.57 8.01
N ILE A 172 -11.41 -9.46 6.69
CA ILE A 172 -11.43 -10.65 5.81
C ILE A 172 -10.20 -11.53 6.05
N PHE A 173 -9.04 -10.92 6.33
CA PHE A 173 -7.82 -11.64 6.64
C PHE A 173 -7.94 -12.45 7.95
N LEU A 174 -8.51 -11.86 9.01
CA LEU A 174 -8.76 -12.55 10.28
C LEU A 174 -9.81 -13.66 10.13
N GLU A 175 -10.82 -13.45 9.30
CA GLU A 175 -11.78 -14.52 8.95
C GLU A 175 -11.07 -15.69 8.26
N ALA A 176 -10.13 -15.42 7.35
CA ALA A 176 -9.32 -16.43 6.71
C ALA A 176 -8.40 -17.17 7.70
N GLU A 177 -7.79 -16.48 8.66
CA GLU A 177 -7.00 -17.10 9.74
C GLU A 177 -7.86 -18.04 10.58
N LYS A 178 -9.05 -17.60 10.99
CA LYS A 178 -10.01 -18.43 11.74
C LYS A 178 -10.41 -19.68 10.96
N LEU A 179 -10.69 -19.55 9.67
CA LEU A 179 -11.02 -20.70 8.82
C LEU A 179 -9.84 -21.69 8.74
N ASN A 180 -8.60 -21.19 8.67
CA ASN A 180 -7.42 -22.03 8.56
C ASN A 180 -7.08 -22.73 9.88
N PHE A 181 -6.95 -21.96 10.96
CA PHE A 181 -6.39 -22.45 12.23
C PHE A 181 -7.46 -23.00 13.18
N ASP A 182 -8.63 -22.39 13.25
CA ASP A 182 -9.66 -22.80 14.22
C ASP A 182 -10.58 -23.87 13.63
N GLN A 183 -10.90 -23.76 12.34
CA GLN A 183 -11.86 -24.64 11.66
C GLN A 183 -11.21 -25.69 10.77
N ASN A 184 -9.89 -25.59 10.53
CA ASN A 184 -9.13 -26.51 9.68
C ASN A 184 -9.74 -26.66 8.27
N LEU A 185 -10.18 -25.54 7.69
CA LEU A 185 -10.78 -25.43 6.35
C LEU A 185 -9.85 -24.64 5.41
N PRO A 186 -8.69 -25.22 5.01
CA PRO A 186 -7.67 -24.50 4.25
C PRO A 186 -8.13 -24.00 2.88
N GLN A 187 -9.03 -24.73 2.21
CA GLN A 187 -9.57 -24.29 0.92
C GLN A 187 -10.45 -23.04 1.04
N GLU A 188 -11.26 -22.95 2.10
CA GLU A 188 -12.09 -21.77 2.35
C GLU A 188 -11.25 -20.59 2.83
N ALA A 189 -10.24 -20.84 3.66
CA ALA A 189 -9.25 -19.84 4.04
C ALA A 189 -8.54 -19.25 2.82
N ILE A 190 -8.09 -20.09 1.87
CA ILE A 190 -7.47 -19.62 0.62
C ILE A 190 -8.42 -18.71 -0.17
N LYS A 191 -9.72 -19.02 -0.25
CA LYS A 191 -10.69 -18.15 -0.95
C LYS A 191 -10.76 -16.77 -0.29
N LYS A 192 -10.82 -16.72 1.05
CA LYS A 192 -10.88 -15.46 1.81
C LYS A 192 -9.58 -14.67 1.71
N TYR A 193 -8.41 -15.30 1.80
CA TYR A 193 -7.14 -14.61 1.56
C TYR A 193 -7.05 -14.03 0.14
N ARG A 194 -7.50 -14.77 -0.88
CA ARG A 194 -7.56 -14.25 -2.26
C ARG A 194 -8.56 -13.10 -2.42
N GLU A 195 -9.62 -13.09 -1.64
CA GLU A 195 -10.57 -11.98 -1.61
C GLU A 195 -9.91 -10.69 -1.13
N VAL A 196 -9.03 -10.74 -0.11
CA VAL A 196 -8.23 -9.59 0.33
C VAL A 196 -7.39 -9.04 -0.82
N VAL A 197 -6.65 -9.90 -1.52
CA VAL A 197 -5.77 -9.50 -2.64
C VAL A 197 -6.58 -8.86 -3.78
N ARG A 198 -7.76 -9.40 -4.10
CA ARG A 198 -8.60 -8.91 -5.19
C ARG A 198 -9.31 -7.59 -4.86
N LYS A 199 -9.85 -7.46 -3.64
CA LYS A 199 -10.67 -6.30 -3.25
C LYS A 199 -9.82 -5.14 -2.72
N TYR A 200 -8.71 -5.44 -2.06
CA TYR A 200 -7.88 -4.45 -1.38
C TYR A 200 -6.39 -4.65 -1.73
N PRO A 201 -5.99 -4.59 -3.01
CA PRO A 201 -4.61 -4.86 -3.42
C PRO A 201 -3.59 -3.91 -2.79
N ASP A 202 -3.96 -2.67 -2.48
CA ASP A 202 -3.08 -1.68 -1.85
C ASP A 202 -2.97 -1.83 -0.32
N SER A 203 -3.75 -2.76 0.26
CA SER A 203 -3.73 -3.00 1.70
C SER A 203 -2.42 -3.64 2.16
N VAL A 204 -1.99 -3.30 3.38
CA VAL A 204 -0.85 -3.97 4.04
C VAL A 204 -1.09 -5.48 4.24
N TYR A 205 -2.34 -5.94 4.19
CA TYR A 205 -2.71 -7.35 4.32
C TYR A 205 -2.69 -8.10 2.99
N ALA A 206 -2.76 -7.44 1.83
CA ALA A 206 -2.74 -8.13 0.53
C ALA A 206 -1.47 -9.00 0.32
N PRO A 207 -0.24 -8.49 0.50
CA PRO A 207 0.95 -9.34 0.38
C PRO A 207 1.01 -10.43 1.47
N LYS A 208 0.52 -10.15 2.68
CA LYS A 208 0.44 -11.14 3.79
C LYS A 208 -0.52 -12.28 3.43
N ALA A 209 -1.70 -11.96 2.88
CA ALA A 209 -2.73 -12.90 2.45
C ALA A 209 -2.23 -13.80 1.33
N LEU A 210 -1.58 -13.21 0.31
CA LEU A 210 -1.03 -13.98 -0.81
C LEU A 210 0.10 -14.93 -0.36
N TYR A 211 0.91 -14.51 0.63
CA TYR A 211 1.90 -15.38 1.23
C TYR A 211 1.26 -16.54 1.99
N ALA A 212 0.19 -16.27 2.77
CA ALA A 212 -0.56 -17.31 3.48
C ALA A 212 -1.12 -18.35 2.50
N VAL A 213 -1.68 -17.92 1.36
CA VAL A 213 -2.12 -18.82 0.28
C VAL A 213 -0.99 -19.73 -0.21
N ALA A 214 0.18 -19.16 -0.48
CA ALA A 214 1.34 -19.93 -0.92
C ALA A 214 1.78 -20.94 0.15
N TRP A 215 1.79 -20.53 1.41
CA TRP A 215 2.18 -21.36 2.54
C TRP A 215 1.20 -22.52 2.77
N ILE A 216 -0.11 -22.29 2.70
CA ILE A 216 -1.13 -23.35 2.84
C ILE A 216 -0.99 -24.36 1.71
N TYR A 217 -0.82 -23.91 0.45
CA TYR A 217 -0.59 -24.82 -0.67
C TYR A 217 0.69 -25.64 -0.50
N GLU A 218 1.77 -25.04 0.00
CA GLU A 218 3.06 -25.73 0.18
C GLU A 218 3.04 -26.73 1.35
N ASN A 219 2.54 -26.33 2.51
CA ASN A 219 2.76 -27.03 3.78
C ASN A 219 1.56 -27.87 4.23
N GLU A 220 0.33 -27.42 3.95
CA GLU A 220 -0.87 -28.15 4.38
C GLU A 220 -1.42 -29.06 3.27
N LEU A 221 -1.46 -28.57 2.04
CA LEU A 221 -2.09 -29.27 0.92
C LEU A 221 -1.11 -30.06 0.05
N GLY A 222 0.20 -29.85 0.19
CA GLY A 222 1.23 -30.47 -0.66
C GLY A 222 1.13 -30.11 -2.14
N ARG A 223 0.41 -29.03 -2.48
CA ARG A 223 0.13 -28.55 -3.84
C ARG A 223 1.21 -27.58 -4.30
N GLY A 224 2.41 -28.14 -4.54
CA GLY A 224 3.60 -27.34 -4.83
C GLY A 224 3.53 -26.47 -6.09
N LYS A 225 2.78 -26.87 -7.12
CA LYS A 225 2.64 -26.05 -8.35
C LYS A 225 1.83 -24.78 -8.07
N GLU A 226 0.76 -24.92 -7.31
CA GLU A 226 -0.12 -23.83 -6.89
C GLU A 226 0.59 -22.89 -5.91
N ALA A 227 1.38 -23.45 -4.98
CA ALA A 227 2.24 -22.66 -4.10
C ALA A 227 3.24 -21.81 -4.90
N LEU A 228 3.90 -22.39 -5.90
CA LEU A 228 4.80 -21.67 -6.80
C LEU A 228 4.09 -20.53 -7.54
N GLY A 229 2.88 -20.78 -8.05
CA GLY A 229 2.06 -19.75 -8.68
C GLY A 229 1.79 -18.57 -7.74
N ALA A 230 1.40 -18.85 -6.50
CA ALA A 230 1.16 -17.81 -5.50
C ALA A 230 2.44 -17.03 -5.13
N TYR A 231 3.58 -17.71 -4.96
CA TYR A 231 4.88 -17.04 -4.74
C TYR A 231 5.29 -16.16 -5.92
N GLN A 232 4.96 -16.57 -7.14
CA GLN A 232 5.29 -15.84 -8.36
C GLN A 232 4.42 -14.59 -8.51
N SER A 233 3.11 -14.70 -8.23
CA SER A 233 2.23 -13.53 -8.08
C SER A 233 2.77 -12.57 -7.04
N LEU A 234 3.21 -13.07 -5.88
CA LEU A 234 3.70 -12.22 -4.80
C LEU A 234 4.96 -11.43 -5.20
N LYS A 235 5.90 -12.07 -5.90
CA LYS A 235 7.08 -11.40 -6.47
C LYS A 235 6.70 -10.32 -7.49
N ASN A 236 5.70 -10.57 -8.32
CA ASN A 236 5.34 -9.70 -9.43
C ASN A 236 4.45 -8.52 -8.98
N GLU A 237 3.47 -8.79 -8.13
CA GLU A 237 2.45 -7.83 -7.68
C GLU A 237 2.95 -7.00 -6.48
N PHE A 238 3.81 -7.57 -5.62
CA PHE A 238 4.27 -6.92 -4.38
C PHE A 238 5.81 -6.89 -4.23
N PRO A 239 6.59 -6.47 -5.24
CA PRO A 239 8.04 -6.68 -5.32
C PRO A 239 8.86 -6.06 -4.18
N LYS A 240 8.36 -4.98 -3.57
CA LYS A 240 9.07 -4.25 -2.50
C LYS A 240 8.76 -4.75 -1.09
N THR A 241 7.94 -5.79 -0.95
CA THR A 241 7.53 -6.31 0.36
C THR A 241 8.50 -7.35 0.90
N LEU A 242 8.56 -7.49 2.23
CA LEU A 242 9.34 -8.56 2.88
C LEU A 242 8.91 -9.95 2.37
N PHE A 243 7.59 -10.14 2.16
CA PHE A 243 7.03 -11.37 1.64
C PHE A 243 7.57 -11.71 0.24
N ALA A 244 7.79 -10.71 -0.64
CA ALA A 244 8.35 -10.94 -1.97
C ALA A 244 9.80 -11.42 -1.91
N SER A 245 10.58 -10.91 -0.95
CA SER A 245 11.92 -11.43 -0.71
C SER A 245 11.91 -12.90 -0.27
N VAL A 246 10.96 -13.28 0.59
CA VAL A 246 10.78 -14.69 1.01
C VAL A 246 10.35 -15.57 -0.18
N ALA A 247 9.36 -15.12 -0.95
CA ALA A 247 8.88 -15.80 -2.14
C ALA A 247 10.01 -16.01 -3.15
N GLU A 248 10.85 -14.99 -3.37
CA GLU A 248 11.98 -15.10 -4.28
C GLU A 248 12.99 -16.17 -3.85
N LYS A 249 13.31 -16.26 -2.54
CA LYS A 249 14.18 -17.32 -2.02
C LYS A 249 13.60 -18.71 -2.28
N LYS A 250 12.29 -18.89 -2.03
CA LYS A 250 11.56 -20.14 -2.29
C LYS A 250 11.58 -20.52 -3.77
N LEU A 251 11.28 -19.58 -4.65
CA LEU A 251 11.30 -19.78 -6.11
C LEU A 251 12.71 -20.18 -6.60
N ARG A 252 13.75 -19.47 -6.15
CA ARG A 252 15.14 -19.79 -6.51
C ARG A 252 15.56 -21.19 -6.05
N ALA A 253 15.14 -21.62 -4.86
CA ALA A 253 15.42 -22.96 -4.37
C ALA A 253 14.83 -24.04 -5.29
N VAL A 254 13.58 -23.86 -5.73
CA VAL A 254 12.91 -24.79 -6.64
C VAL A 254 13.58 -24.82 -8.02
N GLU A 255 13.96 -23.67 -8.57
CA GLU A 255 14.67 -23.61 -9.85
C GLU A 255 16.02 -24.31 -9.80
N ARG A 256 16.79 -24.17 -8.71
CA ARG A 256 18.04 -24.91 -8.51
C ARG A 256 17.82 -26.43 -8.52
N VAL A 257 16.76 -26.90 -7.86
CA VAL A 257 16.43 -28.34 -7.85
C VAL A 257 16.05 -28.82 -9.26
N LYS A 258 15.26 -28.05 -10.01
CA LYS A 258 14.91 -28.38 -11.41
C LYS A 258 16.15 -28.45 -12.29
N GLN A 259 17.06 -27.48 -12.18
CA GLN A 259 18.32 -27.44 -12.93
C GLN A 259 19.20 -28.65 -12.59
N ALA A 260 19.43 -28.92 -11.32
CA ALA A 260 20.23 -30.07 -10.89
C ALA A 260 19.65 -31.41 -11.38
N ARG A 261 18.32 -31.56 -11.38
CA ARG A 261 17.64 -32.73 -11.96
C ARG A 261 17.86 -32.82 -13.47
N ALA A 262 17.70 -31.72 -14.20
CA ALA A 262 17.93 -31.68 -15.64
C ALA A 262 19.38 -32.04 -16.00
N ASP A 263 20.36 -31.52 -15.24
CA ASP A 263 21.77 -31.82 -15.45
C ASP A 263 22.10 -33.28 -15.15
N SER A 264 21.51 -33.85 -14.09
CA SER A 264 21.64 -35.29 -13.78
C SER A 264 21.08 -36.17 -14.89
N ILE A 265 19.92 -35.80 -15.46
CA ILE A 265 19.32 -36.52 -16.59
C ILE A 265 20.23 -36.44 -17.83
N LYS A 266 20.74 -35.25 -18.16
CA LYS A 266 21.69 -35.06 -19.28
C LYS A 266 22.96 -35.89 -19.09
N GLN A 267 23.53 -35.92 -17.88
CA GLN A 267 24.72 -36.71 -17.59
C GLN A 267 24.46 -38.21 -17.70
N LYS A 268 23.32 -38.71 -17.20
CA LYS A 268 22.92 -40.12 -17.36
C LYS A 268 22.72 -40.48 -18.83
N ALA A 269 22.05 -39.62 -19.60
CA ALA A 269 21.86 -39.81 -21.04
C ALA A 269 23.20 -39.83 -21.80
N ALA A 270 24.10 -38.89 -21.50
CA ALA A 270 25.44 -38.84 -22.10
C ALA A 270 26.28 -40.10 -21.77
N LYS A 271 26.20 -40.59 -20.53
CA LYS A 271 26.88 -41.82 -20.11
C LYS A 271 26.30 -43.07 -20.79
N ALA A 272 24.99 -43.13 -20.99
CA ALA A 272 24.33 -44.20 -21.74
C ALA A 272 24.72 -44.18 -23.22
N ALA A 273 24.72 -43.01 -23.86
CA ALA A 273 25.14 -42.84 -25.25
C ALA A 273 26.60 -43.25 -25.47
N LYS A 274 27.51 -42.89 -24.56
CA LYS A 274 28.92 -43.32 -24.58
C LYS A 274 29.10 -44.84 -24.43
N LYS A 275 28.30 -45.49 -23.58
CA LYS A 275 28.31 -46.96 -23.48
C LYS A 275 27.81 -47.61 -24.77
N GLN A 276 26.77 -47.06 -25.38
CA GLN A 276 26.16 -47.63 -26.57
C GLN A 276 27.06 -47.49 -27.80
N THR A 277 27.73 -46.34 -27.95
CA THR A 277 28.78 -46.13 -28.97
C THR A 277 29.96 -47.07 -28.76
N ALA A 278 30.47 -47.23 -27.53
CA ALA A 278 31.54 -48.17 -27.25
C ALA A 278 31.18 -49.64 -27.60
N VAL A 279 29.92 -50.05 -27.37
CA VAL A 279 29.44 -51.39 -27.74
C VAL A 279 29.37 -51.55 -29.27
N ILE A 280 28.96 -50.52 -30.00
CA ILE A 280 28.92 -50.53 -31.47
C ILE A 280 30.35 -50.60 -32.03
N ASP A 281 31.28 -49.80 -31.51
CA ASP A 281 32.69 -49.82 -31.91
C ASP A 281 33.35 -51.18 -31.67
N LEU A 282 33.04 -51.83 -30.54
CA LEU A 282 33.50 -53.20 -30.24
C LEU A 282 32.94 -54.24 -31.22
N LYS A 283 31.68 -54.11 -31.64
CA LYS A 283 31.09 -54.99 -32.67
C LYS A 283 31.74 -54.79 -34.04
N HIS A 284 32.05 -53.55 -34.42
CA HIS A 284 32.73 -53.27 -35.68
C HIS A 284 34.18 -53.80 -35.69
N LYS A 285 34.91 -53.69 -34.58
CA LYS A 285 36.25 -54.28 -34.45
C LYS A 285 36.24 -55.81 -34.53
N THR A 286 35.32 -56.48 -33.83
CA THR A 286 35.22 -57.95 -33.88
C THR A 286 34.78 -58.46 -35.25
N ALA A 287 33.90 -57.74 -35.95
CA ALA A 287 33.53 -58.03 -37.33
C ALA A 287 34.72 -57.87 -38.29
N ALA A 288 35.51 -56.80 -38.16
CA ALA A 288 36.71 -56.58 -38.96
C ALA A 288 37.78 -57.67 -38.74
N ASP A 289 38.02 -58.07 -37.48
CA ASP A 289 38.95 -59.16 -37.15
C ASP A 289 38.48 -60.52 -37.70
N SER A 290 37.16 -60.76 -37.72
CA SER A 290 36.59 -61.99 -38.27
C SER A 290 36.72 -62.09 -39.79
N LEU A 291 36.56 -60.97 -40.50
CA LEU A 291 36.77 -60.88 -41.95
C LEU A 291 38.25 -61.05 -42.30
N ASN A 292 39.15 -60.47 -41.52
CA ASN A 292 40.58 -60.62 -41.73
C ASN A 292 41.06 -62.06 -41.50
N ARG A 293 40.52 -62.77 -40.48
CA ARG A 293 40.79 -64.21 -40.27
C ARG A 293 40.24 -65.10 -41.40
N LYS A 294 39.11 -64.74 -42.01
CA LYS A 294 38.58 -65.45 -43.20
C LYS A 294 39.47 -65.24 -44.42
N ALA A 295 39.91 -64.01 -44.68
CA ALA A 295 40.83 -63.69 -45.78
C ALA A 295 42.19 -64.41 -45.62
N VAL A 296 42.72 -64.50 -44.39
CA VAL A 296 43.94 -65.27 -44.12
C VAL A 296 43.74 -66.76 -44.38
N LYS A 297 42.59 -67.34 -44.02
CA LYS A 297 42.28 -68.76 -44.32
C LYS A 297 42.12 -69.05 -45.82
N ASP A 298 41.45 -68.18 -46.57
CA ASP A 298 41.32 -68.31 -48.04
C ASP A 298 42.68 -68.20 -48.74
N SER A 299 43.57 -67.32 -48.26
CA SER A 299 44.93 -67.19 -48.81
C SER A 299 45.84 -68.40 -48.50
N THR A 300 45.54 -69.16 -47.44
CA THR A 300 46.27 -70.40 -47.11
C THR A 300 45.74 -71.62 -47.87
N GLN A 301 44.46 -71.66 -48.25
CA GLN A 301 43.90 -72.75 -49.07
C GLN A 301 44.31 -72.65 -50.54
N THR A 302 44.42 -71.44 -51.08
CA THR A 302 44.90 -71.20 -52.46
C THR A 302 46.39 -71.49 -52.65
N LYS A 303 47.21 -71.55 -51.59
CA LYS A 303 48.62 -71.97 -51.66
C LYS A 303 48.84 -73.49 -51.55
N THR A 304 47.84 -74.26 -51.13
CA THR A 304 47.94 -75.73 -51.04
C THR A 304 47.42 -76.47 -52.27
N GLU A 305 46.68 -75.82 -53.17
CA GLU A 305 46.24 -76.44 -54.44
C GLU A 305 47.19 -76.20 -55.61
N ALA A 306 48.17 -75.29 -55.49
CA ALA A 306 49.16 -75.03 -56.55
C ALA A 306 50.43 -75.92 -56.50
N VAL A 307 50.52 -76.90 -55.58
CA VAL A 307 51.73 -77.74 -55.41
C VAL A 307 51.49 -79.23 -55.70
N LYS A 308 50.30 -79.64 -56.18
CA LYS A 308 49.99 -81.06 -56.44
C LYS A 308 49.77 -81.45 -57.90
N THR A 309 50.12 -80.60 -58.85
CA THR A 309 50.11 -80.96 -60.27
C THR A 309 51.39 -80.52 -60.96
N ASP A 310 52.53 -81.05 -60.55
CA ASP A 310 53.60 -81.30 -61.51
C ASP A 310 54.55 -82.38 -61.02
N THR A 311 55.05 -83.21 -61.94
CA THR A 311 56.02 -84.31 -61.78
C THR A 311 55.48 -85.72 -61.49
N LEU A 312 55.01 -86.39 -62.54
CA LEU A 312 55.44 -87.76 -62.87
C LEU A 312 55.09 -88.06 -64.33
N ARG A 313 56.04 -87.82 -65.26
CA ARG A 313 56.10 -88.53 -66.54
C ARG A 313 57.52 -88.54 -67.14
N GLU A 314 58.05 -89.76 -67.28
CA GLU A 314 59.10 -90.25 -68.19
C GLU A 314 60.56 -89.77 -67.98
N ALA A 315 61.64 -90.54 -68.14
CA ALA A 315 61.97 -91.99 -68.26
C ALA A 315 63.55 -92.06 -68.30
N PRO A 316 64.24 -93.05 -68.92
CA PRO A 316 65.01 -94.10 -68.24
C PRO A 316 66.52 -94.18 -68.56
N LYS A 317 67.18 -95.20 -67.97
CA LYS A 317 68.52 -95.79 -68.18
C LYS A 317 69.56 -95.49 -67.12
#